data_AF-A0A957KVK2-F1
#
_entry.id   AF-A0A957KVK2-F1
#
_cell.length_a   1.000
_cell.length_b   1.000
_cell.length_c   1.000
_cell.angle_alpha   90.00
_cell.angle_beta   90.00
_cell.angle_gamma   90.00
#
_symmetry.space_group_name_H-M   'P 1'
#
loop_
_entity.id
_entity.type
_entity.pdbx_description
1 polymer ?
#
loop_
_entity_poly.entity_id
_entity_poly.type
_entity_poly.pdbx_seq_one_letter_code
_entity_poly.pdbx_strand_id
1 'polypeptide(L)'
;SWVQTGYSPAEVVEEPGAFARRGGIVDIWPPNLTTPVRIDLFGDEVDSLRLFDPTSQRTIRQVESVEIGPGSEALSKYGPAVLARLGVEGGALQSAQNVGSAAASPLLDPSLLLAVREEIRLEVLRLAESHSFHGIEWYLPYFYDPATSLLDHLPEGATLIVDDALDLYATLQELDLQAESLRLELEHSGELPHHFTRSHFTAEEVKAKLIERKPALLGYGDLYGKATSANTPLARSFGPGPRFGGKVKEIGADLVKLHNARHAVVLATRQAARLRDVLNEVHLSTPVRSDLTHTPAPESIALVQGILGEGFIVKGIRANGAPDPEIADAESISNLQSPISQSPNPPLSPPYNLHLLTDTEL
;
A
#
# COMPACT_ATOMS: atom_id res chain seq x y z
N SER A 1 11.93 -28.49 1.42
CA SER A 1 11.50 -28.46 2.83
C SER A 1 11.00 -27.05 3.18
N TRP A 2 10.38 -26.83 4.35
CA TRP A 2 10.00 -25.47 4.79
C TRP A 2 11.20 -24.53 4.95
N VAL A 3 12.37 -25.07 5.31
CA VAL A 3 13.64 -24.32 5.31
C VAL A 3 13.93 -23.72 3.94
N GLN A 4 13.72 -24.50 2.87
CA GLN A 4 13.94 -24.03 1.51
C GLN A 4 12.85 -23.08 0.98
N THR A 5 11.78 -22.88 1.76
CA THR A 5 10.74 -21.90 1.47
C THR A 5 10.77 -20.71 2.44
N GLY A 6 11.89 -20.49 3.12
CA GLY A 6 12.13 -19.30 3.94
C GLY A 6 11.76 -19.42 5.42
N TYR A 7 11.43 -20.61 5.93
CA TYR A 7 11.17 -20.80 7.35
C TYR A 7 12.42 -21.17 8.14
N SER A 8 12.58 -20.60 9.32
CA SER A 8 13.67 -20.90 10.25
C SER A 8 13.26 -21.98 11.25
N PRO A 9 14.04 -23.06 11.41
CA PRO A 9 13.79 -24.03 12.47
C PRO A 9 14.05 -23.39 13.83
N ALA A 10 13.14 -23.60 14.77
CA ALA A 10 13.24 -23.10 16.13
C ALA A 10 12.88 -24.20 17.13
N GLU A 11 13.28 -24.03 18.38
CA GLU A 11 12.81 -24.90 19.46
C GLU A 11 11.35 -24.59 19.77
N VAL A 12 11.03 -23.32 19.98
CA VAL A 12 9.70 -22.77 20.26
C VAL A 12 9.38 -21.74 19.19
N VAL A 13 8.13 -21.69 18.73
CA VAL A 13 7.67 -20.68 17.77
C VAL A 13 7.18 -19.44 18.52
N GLU A 14 7.94 -18.35 18.41
CA GLU A 14 7.67 -17.06 19.06
C GLU A 14 7.62 -15.88 18.07
N GLU A 15 7.99 -16.10 16.81
CA GLU A 15 8.01 -15.07 15.76
C GLU A 15 7.53 -15.62 14.40
N PRO A 16 6.98 -14.76 13.51
CA PRO A 16 6.67 -15.12 12.14
C PRO A 16 7.88 -15.67 11.37
N GLY A 17 7.64 -16.65 10.50
CA GLY A 17 8.69 -17.32 9.73
C GLY A 17 9.40 -18.45 10.48
N ALA A 18 9.06 -18.72 11.74
CA ALA A 18 9.62 -19.84 12.49
C ALA A 18 8.73 -21.10 12.41
N PHE A 19 9.36 -22.27 12.55
CA PHE A 19 8.65 -23.54 12.76
C PHE A 19 9.41 -24.47 13.72
N ALA A 20 8.68 -25.30 14.45
CA ALA A 20 9.22 -26.29 15.37
C ALA A 20 8.50 -27.62 15.18
N ARG A 21 9.24 -28.75 15.25
CA ARG A 21 8.65 -30.10 15.21
C ARG A 21 9.02 -30.86 16.47
N ARG A 22 8.02 -31.40 17.16
CA ARG A 22 8.15 -32.15 18.40
C ARG A 22 7.27 -33.40 18.32
N GLY A 23 7.87 -34.50 17.86
CA GLY A 23 7.14 -35.76 17.64
C GLY A 23 6.04 -35.59 16.58
N GLY A 24 4.79 -35.83 16.99
CA GLY A 24 3.59 -35.64 16.16
C GLY A 24 3.10 -34.19 16.09
N ILE A 25 3.72 -33.24 16.80
CA ILE A 25 3.28 -31.84 16.80
C ILE A 25 4.22 -31.02 15.92
N VAL A 26 3.64 -30.20 15.05
CA VAL A 26 4.36 -29.20 14.26
C VAL A 26 3.76 -27.83 14.53
N ASP A 27 4.55 -26.94 15.11
CA ASP A 27 4.21 -25.53 15.28
C ASP A 27 4.82 -24.73 14.14
N ILE A 28 4.08 -23.80 13.57
CA ILE A 28 4.54 -22.93 12.49
C ILE A 28 3.86 -21.56 12.59
N TRP A 29 4.60 -20.49 12.29
CA TRP A 29 4.03 -19.16 12.15
C TRP A 29 4.19 -18.62 10.72
N PRO A 30 3.18 -18.81 9.85
CA PRO A 30 3.22 -18.26 8.50
C PRO A 30 3.15 -16.73 8.50
N PRO A 31 3.97 -16.01 7.71
CA PRO A 31 3.92 -14.55 7.64
C PRO A 31 2.58 -13.98 7.16
N ASN A 32 1.82 -14.75 6.40
CA ASN A 32 0.48 -14.37 5.95
C ASN A 32 -0.60 -14.47 7.04
N LEU A 33 -0.26 -14.93 8.25
CA LEU A 33 -1.17 -15.09 9.37
C LEU A 33 -0.75 -14.23 10.57
N THR A 34 -1.73 -13.71 11.29
CA THR A 34 -1.51 -12.92 12.50
C THR A 34 -1.24 -13.76 13.75
N THR A 35 -1.37 -15.08 13.68
CA THR A 35 -1.27 -15.99 14.83
C THR A 35 -0.68 -17.33 14.38
N PRO A 36 0.23 -17.95 15.17
CA PRO A 36 0.84 -19.21 14.80
C PRO A 36 -0.15 -20.38 14.90
N VAL A 37 0.19 -21.46 14.20
CA VAL A 37 -0.64 -22.65 14.03
C VAL A 37 0.11 -23.86 14.55
N ARG A 38 -0.56 -24.65 15.37
CA ARG A 38 -0.16 -25.99 15.81
C ARG A 38 -0.89 -27.02 14.99
N ILE A 39 -0.12 -27.92 14.39
CA ILE A 39 -0.58 -29.05 13.60
C ILE A 39 -0.29 -30.31 14.42
N ASP A 40 -1.35 -30.95 14.90
CA ASP A 40 -1.25 -32.25 15.55
C ASP A 40 -1.38 -33.35 14.48
N LEU A 41 -0.40 -34.24 14.42
CA LEU A 41 -0.31 -35.34 13.46
C LEU A 41 -0.56 -36.69 14.15
N PHE A 42 -1.30 -37.56 13.47
CA PHE A 42 -1.42 -38.97 13.79
C PHE A 42 -0.81 -39.79 12.65
N GLY A 43 0.45 -40.20 12.82
CA GLY A 43 1.22 -40.79 11.72
C GLY A 43 1.54 -39.75 10.65
N ASP A 44 1.02 -39.94 9.44
CA ASP A 44 1.13 -39.04 8.29
C ASP A 44 -0.17 -38.25 8.02
N GLU A 45 -1.19 -38.41 8.87
CA GLU A 45 -2.45 -37.66 8.79
C GLU A 45 -2.48 -36.48 9.75
N VAL A 46 -3.13 -35.38 9.33
CA VAL A 46 -3.43 -34.24 10.20
C VAL A 46 -4.64 -34.57 11.05
N ASP A 47 -4.47 -34.64 12.36
CA ASP A 47 -5.53 -34.90 13.35
C ASP A 47 -6.25 -33.60 13.73
N SER A 48 -5.51 -32.53 14.04
CA SER A 48 -6.12 -31.22 14.35
C SER A 48 -5.23 -30.03 14.03
N LEU A 49 -5.87 -28.90 13.72
CA LEU A 49 -5.22 -27.60 13.49
C LEU A 49 -5.70 -26.59 14.53
N ARG A 50 -4.77 -25.92 15.21
CA ARG A 50 -5.08 -25.02 16.33
C ARG A 50 -4.29 -23.73 16.20
N LEU A 51 -4.98 -22.59 16.26
CA LEU A 51 -4.31 -21.32 16.51
C LEU A 51 -3.90 -21.27 17.98
N PHE A 52 -2.69 -20.79 18.28
CA PHE A 52 -2.19 -20.69 19.64
C PHE A 52 -1.55 -19.33 19.92
N ASP A 53 -1.52 -18.96 21.20
CA ASP A 53 -0.89 -17.74 21.67
C ASP A 53 0.63 -17.95 21.76
N PRO A 54 1.46 -17.16 21.06
CA PRO A 54 2.91 -17.40 20.98
C PRO A 54 3.64 -17.17 22.32
N THR A 55 3.07 -16.41 23.25
CA THR A 55 3.72 -16.15 24.55
C THR A 55 3.41 -17.25 25.56
N SER A 56 2.15 -17.66 25.67
CA SER A 56 1.70 -18.68 26.62
C SER A 56 1.77 -20.10 26.07
N GLN A 57 1.94 -20.25 24.75
CA GLN A 57 1.97 -21.53 24.03
C GLN A 57 0.67 -22.35 24.17
N ARG A 58 -0.44 -21.67 24.51
CA ARG A 58 -1.76 -22.27 24.71
C ARG A 58 -2.64 -22.10 23.49
N THR A 59 -3.43 -23.13 23.18
CA THR A 59 -4.46 -23.08 22.13
C THR A 59 -5.46 -21.95 22.42
N ILE A 60 -5.73 -21.15 21.39
CA ILE A 60 -6.79 -20.13 21.37
C ILE A 60 -8.08 -20.77 20.82
N ARG A 61 -8.02 -21.34 19.61
CA ARG A 61 -9.16 -21.99 18.95
C ARG A 61 -8.70 -23.02 17.91
N GLN A 62 -9.58 -23.96 17.59
CA GLN A 62 -9.41 -24.90 16.48
C GLN A 62 -9.85 -24.26 15.15
N VAL A 63 -9.22 -24.67 14.06
CA VAL A 63 -9.57 -24.29 12.68
C VAL A 63 -9.66 -25.54 11.81
N GLU A 64 -10.45 -25.48 10.74
CA GLU A 64 -10.62 -26.61 9.81
C GLU A 64 -9.54 -26.64 8.72
N SER A 65 -9.05 -25.48 8.32
CA SER A 65 -8.00 -25.33 7.30
C SER A 65 -7.12 -24.13 7.59
N VAL A 66 -5.92 -24.15 7.01
CA VAL A 66 -4.96 -23.04 7.06
C VAL A 66 -4.18 -22.99 5.75
N GLU A 67 -3.87 -21.79 5.28
CA GLU A 67 -2.97 -21.57 4.15
C GLU A 67 -1.60 -21.16 4.69
N ILE A 68 -0.58 -21.98 4.41
CA ILE A 68 0.81 -21.72 4.80
C ILE A 68 1.52 -21.14 3.58
N GLY A 69 1.68 -19.82 3.56
CA GLY A 69 2.47 -19.13 2.55
C GLY A 69 3.98 -19.40 2.71
N PRO A 70 4.82 -18.95 1.76
CA PRO A 70 6.27 -18.96 1.95
C PRO A 70 6.68 -18.07 3.14
N GLY A 71 7.81 -18.43 3.76
CA GLY A 71 8.40 -17.68 4.88
C GLY A 71 9.27 -16.49 4.45
N SER A 72 9.68 -16.44 3.17
CA SER A 72 10.46 -15.35 2.59
C SER A 72 10.08 -15.16 1.11
N GLU A 73 10.34 -13.98 0.56
CA GLU A 73 10.24 -13.71 -0.87
C GLU A 73 11.37 -14.37 -1.67
N ALA A 74 12.53 -14.65 -1.05
CA ALA A 74 13.67 -15.29 -1.70
C ALA A 74 13.74 -16.78 -1.32
N LEU A 75 13.10 -17.64 -2.12
CA LEU A 75 13.01 -19.07 -1.81
C LEU A 75 14.30 -19.80 -2.18
N SER A 76 15.13 -20.12 -1.19
CA SER A 76 16.45 -20.76 -1.39
C SER A 76 16.43 -22.06 -2.21
N LYS A 77 15.30 -22.78 -2.32
CA LYS A 77 15.14 -23.89 -3.30
C LYS A 77 15.47 -23.52 -4.75
N TYR A 78 15.39 -22.24 -5.11
CA TYR A 78 15.69 -21.74 -6.44
C TYR A 78 17.14 -21.23 -6.58
N GLY A 79 17.97 -21.33 -5.53
CA GLY A 79 19.36 -20.88 -5.55
C GLY A 79 20.19 -21.40 -6.74
N PRO A 80 20.09 -22.68 -7.14
CA PRO A 80 20.80 -23.16 -8.34
C PRO A 80 20.36 -22.45 -9.65
N ALA A 81 19.07 -22.11 -9.78
CA ALA A 81 18.56 -21.38 -10.93
C ALA A 81 19.00 -19.90 -10.91
N VAL A 82 19.10 -19.31 -9.72
CA VAL A 82 19.68 -17.98 -9.50
C VAL A 82 21.11 -17.93 -10.04
N LEU A 83 21.95 -18.91 -9.69
CA LEU A 83 23.34 -18.98 -10.18
C LEU A 83 23.44 -19.11 -11.70
N ALA A 84 22.55 -19.90 -12.31
CA ALA A 84 22.48 -20.04 -13.76
C ALA A 84 22.13 -18.71 -14.44
N ARG A 85 21.19 -17.93 -13.88
CA ARG A 85 20.78 -16.62 -14.40
C ARG A 85 21.80 -15.51 -14.14
N LEU A 86 22.48 -15.56 -12.99
CA LEU A 86 23.62 -14.69 -12.69
C LEU A 86 24.77 -14.90 -13.69
N GLY A 87 24.81 -16.03 -14.40
CA GLY A 87 25.88 -16.34 -15.33
C GLY A 87 27.21 -16.61 -14.62
N VAL A 88 27.17 -17.11 -13.37
CA VAL A 88 28.37 -17.46 -12.61
C VAL A 88 28.95 -18.79 -13.11
N GLU A 89 29.44 -18.82 -14.35
CA GLU A 89 30.25 -19.94 -14.81
C GLU A 89 31.69 -19.80 -14.25
N GLY A 90 32.16 -20.80 -13.51
CA GLY A 90 33.59 -20.96 -13.21
C GLY A 90 34.26 -19.90 -12.33
N GLY A 91 33.50 -19.17 -11.48
CA GLY A 91 34.07 -18.13 -10.62
C GLY A 91 34.00 -16.71 -11.20
N ALA A 92 33.08 -16.45 -12.14
CA ALA A 92 32.88 -15.14 -12.77
C ALA A 92 32.73 -13.98 -11.77
N LEU A 93 32.11 -14.16 -10.61
CA LEU A 93 32.03 -13.13 -9.55
C LEU A 93 33.41 -12.73 -8.99
N GLN A 94 34.41 -13.61 -9.10
CA GLN A 94 35.81 -13.37 -8.70
C GLN A 94 36.74 -13.09 -9.88
N SER A 95 36.21 -12.99 -11.11
CA SER A 95 37.02 -12.69 -12.29
C SER A 95 37.71 -11.34 -12.17
N ALA A 96 38.89 -11.20 -12.79
CA ALA A 96 39.70 -9.97 -12.71
C ALA A 96 38.97 -8.71 -13.18
N GLN A 97 37.95 -8.84 -14.04
CA GLN A 97 37.06 -7.76 -14.45
C GLN A 97 36.16 -7.27 -13.32
N ASN A 98 35.72 -8.14 -12.41
CA ASN A 98 34.97 -7.80 -11.19
C ASN A 98 35.89 -7.46 -10.01
N VAL A 99 37.20 -7.40 -10.26
CA VAL A 99 38.19 -6.81 -9.34
C VAL A 99 38.38 -5.38 -9.80
N GLY A 100 37.62 -4.45 -9.20
CA GLY A 100 37.84 -3.02 -9.42
C GLY A 100 39.33 -2.70 -9.27
N SER A 101 39.86 -1.80 -10.10
CA SER A 101 41.25 -1.39 -9.94
C SER A 101 41.41 -0.85 -8.52
N ALA A 102 42.35 -1.41 -7.74
CA ALA A 102 42.56 -1.12 -6.31
C ALA A 102 42.84 0.37 -5.97
N ALA A 103 42.72 1.27 -6.93
CA ALA A 103 43.02 2.69 -6.83
C ALA A 103 41.80 3.57 -6.49
N ALA A 104 40.56 3.06 -6.49
CA ALA A 104 39.37 3.93 -6.33
C ALA A 104 38.19 3.32 -5.53
N SER A 105 38.43 2.37 -4.62
CA SER A 105 37.37 1.93 -3.69
C SER A 105 37.34 2.81 -2.42
N PRO A 106 36.15 3.24 -1.94
CA PRO A 106 36.01 3.86 -0.62
C PRO A 106 36.34 2.87 0.53
N LEU A 107 36.43 1.57 0.26
CA LEU A 107 37.18 0.60 1.07
C LEU A 107 38.68 0.68 0.72
N LEU A 108 39.34 1.74 1.18
CA LEU A 108 40.80 1.91 1.07
C LEU A 108 41.60 0.80 1.79
N ASP A 109 40.93 -0.02 2.61
CA ASP A 109 41.51 -1.18 3.30
C ASP A 109 41.35 -2.47 2.45
N PRO A 110 42.45 -3.01 1.90
CA PRO A 110 42.43 -4.27 1.15
C PRO A 110 41.85 -5.45 1.93
N SER A 111 41.90 -5.42 3.26
CA SER A 111 41.39 -6.48 4.13
C SER A 111 39.86 -6.52 4.15
N LEU A 112 39.21 -5.34 4.14
CA LEU A 112 37.76 -5.23 4.07
C LEU A 112 37.24 -5.68 2.72
N LEU A 113 37.90 -5.28 1.64
CA LEU A 113 37.54 -5.73 0.29
C LEU A 113 37.66 -7.26 0.16
N LEU A 114 38.70 -7.86 0.76
CA LEU A 114 38.85 -9.32 0.78
C LEU A 114 37.72 -10.00 1.58
N ALA A 115 37.30 -9.41 2.70
CA ALA A 115 36.21 -9.92 3.52
C ALA A 115 34.88 -9.93 2.76
N VAL A 116 34.53 -8.82 2.10
CA VAL A 116 33.32 -8.71 1.24
C VAL A 116 33.34 -9.77 0.13
N ARG A 117 34.50 -9.98 -0.51
CA ARG A 117 34.63 -10.99 -1.58
C ARG A 117 34.47 -12.42 -1.07
N GLU A 118 34.99 -12.69 0.12
CA GLU A 118 34.82 -14.00 0.74
C GLU A 118 33.36 -14.24 1.14
N GLU A 119 32.66 -13.20 1.59
CA GLU A 119 31.23 -13.26 1.87
C GLU A 119 30.42 -13.61 0.62
N ILE A 120 30.60 -12.88 -0.49
CA ILE A 120 29.97 -13.18 -1.78
C ILE A 120 30.28 -14.62 -2.23
N ARG A 121 31.51 -15.10 -2.04
CA ARG A 121 31.89 -16.49 -2.37
C ARG A 121 31.09 -17.50 -1.56
N LEU A 122 30.92 -17.25 -0.25
CA LEU A 122 30.13 -18.12 0.62
C LEU A 122 28.64 -18.09 0.26
N GLU A 123 28.11 -16.94 -0.12
CA GLU A 123 26.72 -16.80 -0.60
C GLU A 123 26.47 -17.62 -1.87
N VAL A 124 27.40 -17.59 -2.82
CA VAL A 124 27.34 -18.43 -4.04
C VAL A 124 27.28 -19.92 -3.69
N LEU A 125 28.09 -20.38 -2.75
CA LEU A 125 28.03 -21.77 -2.29
C LEU A 125 26.69 -22.10 -1.63
N ARG A 126 26.17 -21.21 -0.78
CA ARG A 126 24.87 -21.40 -0.14
C ARG A 126 23.73 -21.45 -1.16
N LEU A 127 23.76 -20.58 -2.18
CA LEU A 127 22.81 -20.62 -3.30
C LEU A 127 22.90 -21.96 -4.05
N ALA A 128 24.10 -22.47 -4.32
CA ALA A 128 24.30 -23.76 -4.99
C ALA A 128 23.69 -24.93 -4.20
N GLU A 129 23.77 -24.87 -2.87
CA GLU A 129 23.25 -25.89 -1.97
C GLU A 129 21.79 -25.66 -1.54
N SER A 130 21.12 -24.63 -2.08
CA SER A 130 19.75 -24.23 -1.70
C SER A 130 19.59 -23.90 -0.21
N HIS A 131 20.61 -23.28 0.38
CA HIS A 131 20.59 -22.78 1.75
C HIS A 131 20.17 -21.30 1.79
N SER A 132 19.36 -20.95 2.80
CA SER A 132 19.05 -19.55 3.10
C SER A 132 20.20 -18.87 3.82
N PHE A 133 20.32 -17.55 3.67
CA PHE A 133 21.27 -16.70 4.39
C PHE A 133 20.74 -15.27 4.48
N HIS A 134 21.30 -14.49 5.40
CA HIS A 134 20.95 -13.08 5.53
C HIS A 134 21.35 -12.32 4.27
N GLY A 135 20.43 -11.55 3.67
CA GLY A 135 20.70 -10.80 2.45
C GLY A 135 20.51 -11.59 1.16
N ILE A 136 19.96 -12.81 1.22
CA ILE A 136 19.61 -13.59 0.02
C ILE A 136 18.66 -12.82 -0.92
N GLU A 137 17.91 -11.86 -0.39
CA GLU A 137 17.01 -10.95 -1.11
C GLU A 137 17.74 -10.04 -2.11
N TRP A 138 19.04 -9.79 -1.94
CA TRP A 138 19.85 -9.07 -2.95
C TRP A 138 19.85 -9.75 -4.31
N TYR A 139 19.59 -11.06 -4.34
CA TYR A 139 19.52 -11.84 -5.56
C TYR A 139 18.09 -11.99 -6.11
N LEU A 140 17.08 -11.31 -5.54
CA LEU A 140 15.67 -11.37 -5.97
C LEU A 140 15.47 -11.27 -7.49
N PRO A 141 16.16 -10.38 -8.24
CA PRO A 141 16.05 -10.29 -9.70
C PRO A 141 16.35 -11.59 -10.45
N TYR A 142 17.08 -12.49 -9.81
CA TYR A 142 17.49 -13.77 -10.37
C TYR A 142 16.64 -14.93 -9.85
N PHE A 143 15.79 -14.74 -8.83
CA PHE A 143 14.89 -15.78 -8.35
C PHE A 143 13.71 -15.98 -9.30
N TYR A 144 13.18 -14.89 -9.86
CA TYR A 144 11.94 -14.88 -10.64
C TYR A 144 12.13 -14.18 -11.98
N ASP A 145 11.60 -14.79 -13.04
CA ASP A 145 11.61 -14.25 -14.40
C ASP A 145 10.24 -14.54 -15.04
N PRO A 146 9.45 -13.52 -15.43
CA PRO A 146 9.76 -12.08 -15.35
C PRO A 146 9.69 -11.53 -13.91
N ALA A 147 10.36 -10.40 -13.67
CA ALA A 147 10.19 -9.65 -12.44
C ALA A 147 8.75 -9.13 -12.31
N THR A 148 8.16 -9.31 -11.13
CA THR A 148 6.78 -8.88 -10.83
C THR A 148 6.77 -7.69 -9.89
N SER A 149 5.86 -6.74 -10.11
CA SER A 149 5.59 -5.62 -9.21
C SER A 149 4.27 -5.82 -8.45
N LEU A 150 4.04 -4.98 -7.45
CA LEU A 150 2.78 -4.97 -6.70
C LEU A 150 1.54 -4.84 -7.61
N LEU A 151 1.66 -4.10 -8.71
CA LEU A 151 0.58 -3.88 -9.67
C LEU A 151 0.15 -5.17 -10.39
N ASP A 152 1.07 -6.14 -10.54
CA ASP A 152 0.78 -7.42 -11.20
C ASP A 152 -0.07 -8.34 -10.31
N HIS A 153 -0.06 -8.11 -8.99
CA HIS A 153 -0.89 -8.86 -8.03
C HIS A 153 -2.32 -8.31 -7.92
N LEU A 154 -2.61 -7.16 -8.53
CA LEU A 154 -3.95 -6.56 -8.49
C LEU A 154 -4.87 -7.26 -9.50
N PRO A 155 -6.09 -7.68 -9.10
CA PRO A 155 -7.05 -8.27 -10.02
C PRO A 155 -7.42 -7.27 -11.14
N GLU A 156 -7.80 -7.75 -12.32
CA GLU A 156 -8.02 -6.92 -13.51
C GLU A 156 -9.02 -5.76 -13.27
N GLY A 157 -10.07 -5.99 -12.48
CA GLY A 157 -11.08 -4.99 -12.11
C GLY A 157 -10.72 -4.10 -10.91
N ALA A 158 -9.51 -4.18 -10.35
CA ALA A 158 -9.11 -3.36 -9.21
C ALA A 158 -9.07 -1.88 -9.60
N THR A 159 -9.78 -1.04 -8.84
CA THR A 159 -9.66 0.42 -8.95
C THR A 159 -8.32 0.87 -8.38
N LEU A 160 -7.48 1.43 -9.23
CA LEU A 160 -6.21 2.04 -8.84
C LEU A 160 -6.43 3.55 -8.64
N ILE A 161 -6.00 4.08 -7.50
CA ILE A 161 -6.04 5.50 -7.18
C ILE A 161 -4.62 5.97 -7.01
N VAL A 162 -4.25 7.04 -7.72
CA VAL A 162 -2.96 7.72 -7.56
C VAL A 162 -3.24 9.09 -6.96
N ASP A 163 -2.77 9.31 -5.74
CA ASP A 163 -2.80 10.62 -5.11
C ASP A 163 -1.52 11.39 -5.46
N ASP A 164 -1.71 12.62 -5.93
CA ASP A 164 -0.69 13.52 -6.47
C ASP A 164 0.31 12.83 -7.42
N ALA A 165 -0.11 12.64 -8.67
CA ALA A 165 0.71 11.98 -9.69
C ALA A 165 2.06 12.70 -9.96
N LEU A 166 2.15 14.02 -9.73
CA LEU A 166 3.38 14.77 -9.94
C LEU A 166 4.39 14.46 -8.83
N ASP A 167 3.94 14.52 -7.58
CA ASP A 167 4.79 14.22 -6.42
C ASP A 167 5.24 12.76 -6.41
N LEU A 168 4.33 11.82 -6.71
CA LEU A 168 4.66 10.42 -6.89
C LEU A 168 5.75 10.24 -7.94
N TYR A 169 5.58 10.85 -9.13
CA TYR A 169 6.54 10.66 -10.21
C TYR A 169 7.90 11.31 -9.92
N ALA A 170 7.90 12.49 -9.31
CA ALA A 170 9.13 13.14 -8.86
C ALA A 170 9.89 12.28 -7.84
N THR A 171 9.17 11.71 -6.87
CA THR A 171 9.74 10.79 -5.87
C THR A 171 10.32 9.53 -6.51
N LEU A 172 9.61 8.92 -7.46
CA LEU A 172 10.10 7.75 -8.20
C LEU A 172 11.39 8.08 -8.99
N GLN A 173 11.43 9.23 -9.65
CA GLN A 173 12.62 9.67 -10.39
C GLN A 173 13.81 9.93 -9.46
N GLU A 174 13.58 10.56 -8.30
CA GLU A 174 14.63 10.79 -7.32
C GLU A 174 15.22 9.47 -6.81
N LEU A 175 14.36 8.52 -6.40
CA LEU A 175 14.80 7.21 -5.91
C LEU A 175 15.55 6.40 -6.98
N ASP A 176 15.08 6.44 -8.22
CA ASP A 176 15.74 5.74 -9.35
C ASP A 176 17.13 6.33 -9.63
N LEU A 177 17.26 7.67 -9.64
CA LEU A 177 18.55 8.34 -9.79
C LEU A 177 19.51 8.04 -8.64
N GLN A 178 19.02 8.01 -7.39
CA GLN A 178 19.83 7.65 -6.23
C GLN A 178 20.32 6.20 -6.31
N ALA A 179 19.42 5.26 -6.65
CA ALA A 179 19.74 3.85 -6.78
C ALA A 179 20.77 3.60 -7.90
N GLU A 180 20.59 4.23 -9.07
CA GLU A 180 21.52 4.08 -10.19
C GLU A 180 22.90 4.72 -9.88
N SER A 181 22.92 5.88 -9.22
CA SER A 181 24.18 6.51 -8.80
C SER A 181 24.96 5.63 -7.82
N LEU A 182 24.28 5.07 -6.81
CA LEU A 182 24.88 4.14 -5.86
C LEU A 182 25.37 2.87 -6.54
N ARG A 183 24.58 2.31 -7.48
CA ARG A 183 24.97 1.12 -8.26
C ARG A 183 26.26 1.36 -9.03
N LEU A 184 26.36 2.49 -9.75
CA LEU A 184 27.55 2.85 -10.51
C LEU A 184 28.77 3.07 -9.60
N GLU A 185 28.59 3.67 -8.44
CA GLU A 185 29.65 3.83 -7.43
C GLU A 185 30.16 2.46 -6.93
N LEU A 186 29.25 1.56 -6.57
CA LEU A 186 29.60 0.22 -6.07
C LEU A 186 30.22 -0.67 -7.16
N GLU A 187 29.77 -0.56 -8.42
CA GLU A 187 30.43 -1.24 -9.55
C GLU A 187 31.83 -0.67 -9.79
N HIS A 188 32.01 0.65 -9.70
CA HIS A 188 33.31 1.29 -9.87
C HIS A 188 34.29 0.93 -8.75
N SER A 189 33.81 0.85 -7.52
CA SER A 189 34.62 0.43 -6.37
C SER A 189 34.92 -1.07 -6.35
N GLY A 190 34.18 -1.86 -7.13
CA GLY A 190 34.29 -3.32 -7.18
C GLY A 190 33.66 -4.03 -5.97
N GLU A 191 32.77 -3.34 -5.24
CA GLU A 191 31.91 -3.91 -4.19
C GLU A 191 30.69 -4.61 -4.79
N LEU A 192 30.18 -4.12 -5.93
CA LEU A 192 29.16 -4.78 -6.73
C LEU A 192 29.79 -5.38 -8.00
N PRO A 193 29.50 -6.65 -8.34
CA PRO A 193 29.92 -7.23 -9.61
C PRO A 193 29.37 -6.44 -10.81
N HIS A 194 30.12 -6.36 -11.90
CA HIS A 194 29.62 -5.72 -13.12
C HIS A 194 28.41 -6.46 -13.68
N HIS A 195 27.48 -5.69 -14.26
CA HIS A 195 26.26 -6.20 -14.88
C HIS A 195 25.31 -6.91 -13.90
N PHE A 196 25.42 -6.58 -12.61
CA PHE A 196 24.45 -7.05 -11.63
C PHE A 196 23.08 -6.44 -11.94
N THR A 197 22.05 -7.28 -11.98
CA THR A 197 20.69 -6.91 -12.38
C THR A 197 20.05 -6.08 -11.27
N ARG A 198 19.32 -5.03 -11.67
CA ARG A 198 18.62 -4.13 -10.76
C ARG A 198 17.53 -4.87 -9.98
N SER A 199 17.42 -4.56 -8.69
CA SER A 199 16.38 -5.08 -7.79
C SER A 199 15.12 -4.22 -7.73
N HIS A 200 15.08 -3.11 -8.46
CA HIS A 200 13.94 -2.21 -8.53
C HIS A 200 13.50 -1.97 -9.98
N PHE A 201 12.23 -1.59 -10.13
CA PHE A 201 11.70 -1.05 -11.37
C PHE A 201 12.06 0.43 -11.48
N THR A 202 12.41 0.86 -12.69
CA THR A 202 12.67 2.28 -12.99
C THR A 202 11.39 3.11 -12.87
N ALA A 203 11.55 4.43 -12.75
CA ALA A 203 10.43 5.36 -12.73
C ALA A 203 9.55 5.21 -14.00
N GLU A 204 10.16 5.00 -15.16
CA GLU A 204 9.43 4.83 -16.43
C GLU A 204 8.69 3.48 -16.51
N GLU A 205 9.27 2.39 -16.01
CA GLU A 205 8.60 1.08 -15.95
C GLU A 205 7.38 1.12 -15.03
N VAL A 206 7.52 1.72 -13.84
CA VAL A 206 6.38 1.88 -12.91
C VAL A 206 5.30 2.75 -13.53
N LYS A 207 5.67 3.88 -14.14
CA LYS A 207 4.74 4.78 -14.84
C LYS A 207 4.00 4.08 -15.97
N ALA A 208 4.69 3.29 -16.80
CA ALA A 208 4.07 2.53 -17.88
C ALA A 208 2.99 1.57 -17.35
N LYS A 209 3.31 0.81 -16.30
CA LYS A 209 2.36 -0.08 -15.63
C LYS A 209 1.18 0.67 -15.00
N LEU A 210 1.42 1.83 -14.39
CA LEU A 210 0.35 2.67 -13.86
C LEU A 210 -0.60 3.10 -14.98
N ILE A 211 -0.08 3.65 -16.08
CA ILE A 211 -0.89 4.14 -17.21
C ILE A 211 -1.75 3.02 -17.80
N GLU A 212 -1.20 1.81 -17.94
CA GLU A 212 -1.93 0.63 -18.45
C GLU A 212 -3.17 0.30 -17.61
N ARG A 213 -3.08 0.47 -16.29
CA ARG A 213 -4.16 0.22 -15.33
C ARG A 213 -5.20 1.34 -15.27
N LYS A 214 -5.02 2.44 -16.03
CA LYS A 214 -5.95 3.58 -16.12
C LYS A 214 -6.44 4.08 -14.74
N PRO A 215 -5.52 4.54 -13.87
CA PRO A 215 -5.84 4.92 -12.51
C PRO A 215 -6.75 6.14 -12.46
N ALA A 216 -7.55 6.23 -11.41
CA ALA A 216 -8.15 7.48 -11.00
C ALA A 216 -7.05 8.38 -10.39
N LEU A 217 -6.85 9.55 -10.98
CA LEU A 217 -5.86 10.52 -10.50
C LEU A 217 -6.53 11.52 -9.56
N LEU A 218 -5.96 11.69 -8.38
CA LEU A 218 -6.29 12.75 -7.44
C LEU A 218 -5.15 13.78 -7.46
N GLY A 219 -5.49 15.06 -7.31
CA GLY A 219 -4.53 16.17 -7.38
C GLY A 219 -4.55 16.96 -8.69
N TYR A 220 -3.49 17.74 -8.93
CA TYR A 220 -3.44 18.76 -9.99
C TYR A 220 -2.50 18.41 -11.14
N GLY A 221 -2.12 17.14 -11.31
CA GLY A 221 -1.31 16.73 -12.45
C GLY A 221 -1.48 15.29 -12.85
N ASP A 222 -0.85 14.96 -13.97
CA ASP A 222 -0.87 13.63 -14.57
C ASP A 222 0.45 12.89 -14.42
N LEU A 223 0.43 11.60 -14.76
CA LEU A 223 1.62 10.73 -14.77
C LEU A 223 2.65 11.14 -15.85
N TYR A 224 2.34 12.10 -16.72
CA TYR A 224 3.26 12.62 -17.72
C TYR A 224 4.00 13.88 -17.25
N GLY A 225 3.84 14.27 -15.99
CA GLY A 225 4.48 15.46 -15.44
C GLY A 225 3.80 16.76 -15.86
N LYS A 226 2.59 16.69 -16.45
CA LYS A 226 1.84 17.89 -16.82
C LYS A 226 0.93 18.27 -15.66
N ALA A 227 1.05 19.51 -15.22
CA ALA A 227 0.02 20.12 -14.41
C ALA A 227 -1.29 20.11 -15.22
N THR A 228 -2.27 19.37 -14.72
CA THR A 228 -3.62 19.38 -15.27
C THR A 228 -4.38 20.48 -14.54
N SER A 229 -5.06 21.33 -15.28
CA SER A 229 -6.06 22.21 -14.65
C SER A 229 -7.02 21.35 -13.82
N ALA A 230 -7.45 21.86 -12.66
CA ALA A 230 -8.41 21.25 -11.72
C ALA A 230 -9.82 21.08 -12.31
N ASN A 231 -9.91 20.72 -13.58
CA ASN A 231 -11.07 20.87 -14.42
C ASN A 231 -11.67 19.51 -14.80
N THR A 232 -11.23 18.44 -14.13
CA THR A 232 -11.91 17.15 -14.20
C THR A 232 -13.30 17.28 -13.56
N PRO A 233 -14.30 16.51 -14.00
CA PRO A 233 -15.61 16.43 -13.35
C PRO A 233 -15.52 16.21 -11.84
N LEU A 234 -14.60 15.35 -11.40
CA LEU A 234 -14.36 15.08 -10.00
C LEU A 234 -13.83 16.31 -9.27
N ALA A 235 -12.78 16.96 -9.78
CA ALA A 235 -12.20 18.15 -9.14
C ALA A 235 -13.21 19.30 -9.02
N ARG A 236 -14.05 19.52 -10.04
CA ARG A 236 -15.12 20.54 -10.01
C ARG A 236 -16.18 20.28 -8.93
N SER A 237 -16.34 19.01 -8.54
CA SER A 237 -17.26 18.61 -7.48
C SER A 237 -16.73 19.00 -6.10
N PHE A 238 -15.44 19.27 -5.95
CA PHE A 238 -14.86 19.74 -4.69
C PHE A 238 -14.66 21.27 -4.69
N GLY A 239 -14.68 21.86 -3.51
CA GLY A 239 -14.37 23.27 -3.30
C GLY A 239 -13.90 23.53 -1.87
N PRO A 240 -13.25 24.68 -1.62
CA PRO A 240 -12.78 25.03 -0.29
C PRO A 240 -13.96 25.23 0.67
N GLY A 241 -13.81 24.75 1.91
CA GLY A 241 -14.74 25.04 3.00
C GLY A 241 -14.69 26.51 3.45
N PRO A 242 -15.78 27.03 4.04
CA PRO A 242 -15.74 28.32 4.72
C PRO A 242 -14.79 28.28 5.91
N ARG A 243 -14.04 29.37 6.13
CA ARG A 243 -13.14 29.53 7.28
C ARG A 243 -13.78 30.44 8.32
N PHE A 244 -13.95 29.94 9.55
CA PHE A 244 -14.60 30.66 10.65
C PHE A 244 -13.61 31.32 11.61
N GLY A 245 -12.32 30.99 11.51
CA GLY A 245 -11.24 31.71 12.19
C GLY A 245 -11.36 31.76 13.71
N GLY A 246 -11.83 30.67 14.34
CA GLY A 246 -11.99 30.56 15.79
C GLY A 246 -13.25 31.21 16.36
N LYS A 247 -14.13 31.73 15.50
CA LYS A 247 -15.37 32.41 15.93
C LYS A 247 -16.54 31.43 16.07
N VAL A 248 -16.46 30.58 17.08
CA VAL A 248 -17.43 29.49 17.33
C VAL A 248 -18.90 29.94 17.38
N LYS A 249 -19.18 31.19 17.80
CA LYS A 249 -20.56 31.72 17.82
C LYS A 249 -21.11 32.06 16.43
N GLU A 250 -20.25 32.43 15.48
CA GLU A 250 -20.66 32.71 14.10
C GLU A 250 -20.99 31.40 13.34
N ILE A 251 -20.34 30.30 13.73
CA ILE A 251 -20.57 28.95 13.19
C ILE A 251 -22.03 28.52 13.33
N GLY A 252 -22.64 28.71 14.50
CA GLY A 252 -24.03 28.32 14.74
C GLY A 252 -25.01 29.00 13.78
N ALA A 253 -24.84 30.30 13.52
CA ALA A 253 -25.70 31.03 12.59
C ALA A 253 -25.53 30.56 11.14
N ASP A 254 -24.29 30.27 10.70
CA ASP A 254 -24.03 29.79 9.36
C ASP A 254 -24.47 28.35 9.15
N LEU A 255 -24.37 27.50 10.17
CA LEU A 255 -24.94 26.14 10.13
C LEU A 255 -26.46 26.14 10.00
N VAL A 256 -27.15 27.04 10.70
CA VAL A 256 -28.60 27.24 10.51
C VAL A 256 -28.91 27.67 9.08
N LYS A 257 -28.12 28.58 8.48
CA LYS A 257 -28.30 28.97 7.07
C LYS A 257 -28.11 27.79 6.12
N LEU A 258 -27.06 26.98 6.30
CA LEU A 258 -26.78 25.81 5.46
C LEU A 258 -27.88 24.75 5.60
N HIS A 259 -28.33 24.48 6.83
CA HIS A 259 -29.45 23.57 7.11
C HIS A 259 -30.73 24.03 6.39
N ASN A 260 -31.09 25.31 6.54
CA ASN A 260 -32.28 25.88 5.89
C ASN A 260 -32.17 25.93 4.35
N ALA A 261 -30.94 25.98 3.81
CA ALA A 261 -30.66 25.89 2.37
C ALA A 261 -30.66 24.45 1.84
N ARG A 262 -31.05 23.47 2.66
CA ARG A 262 -31.08 22.04 2.35
C ARG A 262 -29.73 21.37 2.11
N HIS A 263 -28.66 21.95 2.65
CA HIS A 263 -27.33 21.36 2.61
C HIS A 263 -27.10 20.40 3.78
N ALA A 264 -26.14 19.50 3.60
CA ALA A 264 -25.66 18.63 4.67
C ALA A 264 -24.36 19.17 5.23
N VAL A 265 -24.15 19.03 6.54
CA VAL A 265 -22.92 19.46 7.20
C VAL A 265 -22.35 18.34 8.06
N VAL A 266 -21.05 18.12 7.95
CA VAL A 266 -20.26 17.24 8.81
C VAL A 266 -19.24 18.10 9.54
N LEU A 267 -19.26 18.02 10.86
CA LEU A 267 -18.32 18.70 11.75
C LEU A 267 -17.39 17.63 12.34
N ALA A 268 -16.14 17.58 11.87
CA ALA A 268 -15.12 16.64 12.35
C ALA A 268 -14.15 17.36 13.30
N THR A 269 -14.29 17.15 14.61
CA THR A 269 -13.56 17.94 15.62
C THR A 269 -13.15 17.11 16.83
N ARG A 270 -12.02 17.46 17.45
CA ARG A 270 -11.63 16.93 18.76
C ARG A 270 -12.49 17.45 19.91
N GLN A 271 -13.14 18.60 19.72
CA GLN A 271 -13.95 19.26 20.73
C GLN A 271 -15.45 19.03 20.51
N ALA A 272 -15.85 17.85 20.00
CA ALA A 272 -17.24 17.59 19.63
C ALA A 272 -18.22 17.84 20.78
N ALA A 273 -17.85 17.48 22.02
CA ALA A 273 -18.69 17.75 23.18
C ALA A 273 -19.02 19.25 23.35
N ARG A 274 -18.01 20.12 23.19
CA ARG A 274 -18.18 21.58 23.29
C ARG A 274 -18.99 22.13 22.12
N LEU A 275 -18.75 21.63 20.91
CA LEU A 275 -19.47 22.09 19.72
C LEU A 275 -20.95 21.66 19.78
N ARG A 276 -21.24 20.47 20.30
CA ARG A 276 -22.61 20.00 20.56
C ARG A 276 -23.37 20.97 21.45
N ASP A 277 -22.73 21.49 22.51
CA ASP A 277 -23.38 22.43 23.42
C ASP A 277 -23.73 23.74 22.70
N VAL A 278 -22.84 24.25 21.84
CA VAL A 278 -23.11 25.42 20.98
C VAL A 278 -24.23 25.16 19.98
N LEU A 279 -24.28 23.96 19.38
CA LEU A 279 -25.34 23.58 18.45
C LEU A 279 -26.71 23.49 19.13
N ASN A 280 -26.74 23.03 20.39
CA ASN A 280 -27.97 22.99 21.18
C ASN A 280 -28.51 24.40 21.48
N GLU A 281 -27.65 25.40 21.70
CA GLU A 281 -28.08 26.81 21.87
C GLU A 281 -28.80 27.36 20.63
N VAL A 282 -28.43 26.90 19.43
CA VAL A 282 -29.07 27.28 18.15
C VAL A 282 -30.14 26.28 17.69
N HIS A 283 -30.61 25.39 18.58
CA HIS A 283 -31.67 24.41 18.32
C HIS A 283 -31.33 23.34 17.25
N LEU A 284 -30.04 23.07 17.04
CA LEU A 284 -29.53 22.03 16.14
C LEU A 284 -28.97 20.85 16.94
N SER A 285 -29.84 20.03 17.53
CA SER A 285 -29.38 18.91 18.37
C SER A 285 -28.90 17.72 17.54
N THR A 286 -27.61 17.39 17.66
CA THR A 286 -27.00 16.25 16.96
C THR A 286 -26.15 15.41 17.94
N PRO A 287 -26.22 14.07 17.88
CA PRO A 287 -25.36 13.22 18.70
C PRO A 287 -23.93 13.21 18.16
N VAL A 288 -22.94 13.14 19.07
CA VAL A 288 -21.54 12.92 18.70
C VAL A 288 -21.37 11.47 18.25
N ARG A 289 -20.76 11.28 17.09
CA ARG A 289 -20.45 9.97 16.49
C ARG A 289 -18.94 9.76 16.40
N SER A 290 -18.50 8.51 16.38
CA SER A 290 -17.11 8.13 16.10
C SER A 290 -16.79 8.11 14.61
N ASP A 291 -17.81 7.90 13.78
CA ASP A 291 -17.66 7.57 12.37
C ASP A 291 -18.92 7.94 11.56
N LEU A 292 -18.74 7.96 10.23
CA LEU A 292 -19.80 8.13 9.25
C LEU A 292 -19.65 7.09 8.16
N THR A 293 -20.56 6.12 8.13
CA THR A 293 -20.58 5.02 7.16
C THR A 293 -21.46 5.30 5.94
N HIS A 294 -22.29 6.36 6.01
CA HIS A 294 -23.23 6.73 4.95
C HIS A 294 -23.17 8.23 4.71
N THR A 295 -23.42 8.63 3.46
CA THR A 295 -23.55 10.03 3.08
C THR A 295 -24.67 10.68 3.89
N PRO A 296 -24.42 11.81 4.58
CA PRO A 296 -25.45 12.50 5.32
C PRO A 296 -26.57 13.01 4.41
N ALA A 297 -27.82 12.85 4.84
CA ALA A 297 -29.01 13.31 4.12
C ALA A 297 -29.02 14.85 3.95
N PRO A 298 -29.75 15.40 2.97
CA PRO A 298 -29.97 16.84 2.91
C PRO A 298 -30.60 17.35 4.22
N GLU A 299 -30.30 18.60 4.58
CA GLU A 299 -30.78 19.22 5.83
C GLU A 299 -30.23 18.52 7.10
N SER A 300 -29.20 17.68 7.00
CA SER A 300 -28.63 17.02 8.18
C SER A 300 -27.34 17.69 8.67
N ILE A 301 -27.14 17.67 9.98
CA ILE A 301 -25.87 18.05 10.61
C ILE A 301 -25.36 16.83 11.38
N ALA A 302 -24.18 16.37 11.03
CA ALA A 302 -23.48 15.29 11.70
C ALA A 302 -22.26 15.84 12.45
N LEU A 303 -22.09 15.40 13.69
CA LEU A 303 -20.97 15.78 14.54
C LEU A 303 -20.13 14.55 14.82
N VAL A 304 -18.89 14.55 14.36
CA VAL A 304 -17.96 13.42 14.41
C VAL A 304 -16.77 13.80 15.28
N GLN A 305 -16.47 12.96 16.27
CA GLN A 305 -15.27 13.06 17.07
C GLN A 305 -14.09 12.52 16.25
N GLY A 306 -13.24 13.41 15.73
CA GLY A 306 -12.14 13.02 14.86
C GLY A 306 -11.21 14.18 14.51
N ILE A 307 -10.15 13.86 13.77
CA ILE A 307 -9.19 14.83 13.23
C ILE A 307 -9.13 14.62 11.73
N LEU A 308 -9.28 15.70 10.98
CA LEU A 308 -9.04 15.75 9.55
C LEU A 308 -8.18 17.00 9.28
N GLY A 309 -7.29 16.93 8.28
CA GLY A 309 -6.35 18.03 8.01
C GLY A 309 -7.05 19.34 7.61
N GLU A 310 -7.97 19.25 6.64
CA GLU A 310 -8.72 20.39 6.11
C GLU A 310 -10.14 20.00 5.72
N GLY A 311 -11.06 20.96 5.82
CA GLY A 311 -12.44 20.85 5.39
C GLY A 311 -12.63 21.16 3.90
N PHE A 312 -13.71 20.61 3.34
CA PHE A 312 -14.05 20.79 1.93
C PHE A 312 -15.56 20.80 1.72
N ILE A 313 -15.99 21.28 0.56
CA ILE A 313 -17.36 21.24 0.09
C ILE A 313 -17.42 20.25 -1.07
N VAL A 314 -18.33 19.30 -1.01
CA VAL A 314 -18.74 18.49 -2.16
C VAL A 314 -20.02 19.08 -2.73
N LYS A 315 -20.00 19.43 -4.00
CA LYS A 315 -21.12 20.06 -4.71
C LYS A 315 -21.93 19.01 -5.45
N GLY A 316 -23.24 19.24 -5.53
CA GLY A 316 -24.09 18.47 -6.44
C GLY A 316 -24.36 17.02 -6.02
N ILE A 317 -24.34 16.71 -4.72
CA ILE A 317 -24.69 15.38 -4.21
C ILE A 317 -26.19 15.16 -4.36
N ARG A 318 -26.59 13.99 -4.87
CA ARG A 318 -27.98 13.54 -4.86
C ARG A 318 -28.22 12.58 -3.70
N ALA A 319 -29.46 12.45 -3.23
CA ALA A 319 -29.83 11.65 -2.05
C ALA A 319 -29.41 10.16 -2.11
N ASN A 320 -29.07 9.64 -3.31
CA ASN A 320 -28.54 8.29 -3.50
C ASN A 320 -27.00 8.22 -3.48
N GLY A 321 -26.31 9.30 -3.14
CA GLY A 321 -24.83 9.40 -3.11
C GLY A 321 -24.16 9.60 -4.46
N ALA A 322 -24.91 9.59 -5.57
CA ALA A 322 -24.36 9.79 -6.92
C ALA A 322 -24.16 11.29 -7.24
N PRO A 323 -23.04 11.67 -7.90
CA PRO A 323 -22.84 13.03 -8.41
C PRO A 323 -23.82 13.35 -9.55
N ASP A 324 -24.08 14.65 -9.77
CA ASP A 324 -25.00 15.11 -10.80
C ASP A 324 -24.50 14.78 -12.25
N PRO A 325 -25.30 14.16 -13.13
CA PRO A 325 -24.95 13.89 -14.52
C PRO A 325 -24.58 15.14 -15.34
N GLU A 326 -25.08 16.34 -15.02
CA GLU A 326 -24.63 17.57 -15.71
C GLU A 326 -23.17 17.95 -15.41
N ILE A 327 -22.59 17.40 -14.34
CA ILE A 327 -21.16 17.54 -14.02
C ILE A 327 -20.35 16.40 -14.65
N ALA A 328 -20.97 15.24 -14.89
CA ALA A 328 -20.35 14.04 -15.43
C ALA A 328 -20.16 14.06 -16.97
N ASP A 329 -20.94 14.85 -17.71
CA ASP A 329 -20.88 14.90 -19.17
C ASP A 329 -20.08 16.10 -19.71
N ALA A 330 -18.77 15.88 -19.86
CA ALA A 330 -18.00 16.41 -20.99
C ALA A 330 -16.81 15.46 -21.22
N GLU A 331 -16.92 14.63 -22.26
CA GLU A 331 -15.92 13.65 -22.71
C GLU A 331 -15.78 12.36 -21.89
N SER A 332 -16.78 11.47 -21.90
CA SER A 332 -16.59 9.99 -21.94
C SER A 332 -17.91 9.21 -21.89
N ILE A 333 -18.83 9.41 -22.85
CA ILE A 333 -19.85 8.39 -23.17
C ILE A 333 -19.96 8.25 -24.68
N SER A 334 -18.95 7.65 -25.29
CA SER A 334 -19.08 7.02 -26.60
C SER A 334 -18.65 5.57 -26.46
N ASN A 335 -19.53 4.75 -25.91
CA ASN A 335 -19.83 3.38 -26.34
C ASN A 335 -20.52 2.66 -25.19
N LEU A 336 -21.85 2.63 -25.24
CA LEU A 336 -22.73 1.55 -24.79
C LEU A 336 -24.17 2.03 -25.03
N GLN A 337 -24.59 2.05 -26.31
CA GLN A 337 -26.02 2.11 -26.62
C GLN A 337 -26.59 0.70 -26.52
N SER A 338 -27.48 0.49 -25.55
CA SER A 338 -28.48 -0.56 -25.58
C SER A 338 -29.81 0.05 -25.15
N PRO A 339 -30.94 -0.30 -25.79
CA PRO A 339 -32.18 0.45 -25.67
C PRO A 339 -32.93 0.02 -24.40
N ILE A 340 -33.05 0.91 -23.41
CA ILE A 340 -33.90 0.67 -22.25
C ILE A 340 -35.15 1.55 -22.36
N SER A 341 -36.29 0.85 -22.38
CA SER A 341 -37.67 1.33 -22.32
C SER A 341 -37.88 2.41 -21.25
N GLN A 342 -38.48 3.53 -21.66
CA GLN A 342 -38.87 4.64 -20.79
C GLN A 342 -40.04 4.24 -19.87
N SER A 343 -39.78 4.01 -18.59
CA SER A 343 -40.76 4.19 -17.52
C SER A 343 -40.50 5.54 -16.81
N PRO A 344 -41.53 6.29 -16.38
CA PRO A 344 -41.33 7.60 -15.77
C PRO A 344 -40.63 7.44 -14.41
N ASN A 345 -39.39 7.89 -14.30
CA ASN A 345 -38.68 8.00 -13.03
C ASN A 345 -39.42 8.99 -12.11
N PRO A 346 -39.56 8.70 -10.80
CA PRO A 346 -40.08 9.67 -9.83
C PRO A 346 -39.21 10.93 -9.84
N PRO A 347 -39.76 12.11 -9.47
CA PRO A 347 -39.00 13.35 -9.50
C PRO A 347 -37.76 13.22 -8.59
N LEU A 348 -36.58 13.28 -9.22
CA LEU A 348 -35.29 13.25 -8.54
C LEU A 348 -35.24 14.41 -7.55
N SER A 349 -34.90 14.12 -6.29
CA SER A 349 -34.66 15.18 -5.30
C SER A 349 -33.57 16.14 -5.81
N PRO A 350 -33.72 17.46 -5.62
CA PRO A 350 -32.73 18.41 -6.10
C PRO A 350 -31.37 18.14 -5.44
N PRO A 351 -30.25 18.38 -6.16
CA PRO A 351 -28.93 18.20 -5.61
C PRO A 351 -28.67 19.15 -4.44
N TYR A 352 -27.82 18.74 -3.50
CA TYR A 352 -27.37 19.52 -2.37
C TYR A 352 -25.84 19.48 -2.21
N ASN A 353 -25.30 20.42 -1.44
CA ASN A 353 -23.89 20.44 -1.10
C ASN A 353 -23.68 19.77 0.26
N LEU A 354 -22.58 19.02 0.37
CA LEU A 354 -22.07 18.50 1.64
C LEU A 354 -20.88 19.35 2.06
N HIS A 355 -20.97 19.96 3.22
CA HIS A 355 -19.91 20.75 3.83
C HIS A 355 -19.24 19.90 4.90
N LEU A 356 -17.95 19.61 4.75
CA LEU A 356 -17.13 19.02 5.80
C LEU A 356 -16.26 20.12 6.40
N LEU A 357 -16.41 20.35 7.70
CA LEU A 357 -15.65 21.36 8.46
C LEU A 357 -14.84 20.66 9.55
N THR A 358 -13.62 21.15 9.78
CA THR A 358 -12.66 20.55 10.71
C THR A 358 -12.20 21.55 11.76
N ASP A 359 -11.43 21.10 12.76
CA ASP A 359 -10.76 21.97 13.74
C ASP A 359 -9.97 23.13 13.10
N THR A 360 -9.51 22.99 11.85
CA THR A 360 -8.77 24.02 11.13
C THR A 360 -9.67 25.18 10.68
N GLU A 361 -10.92 24.88 10.31
CA GLU A 361 -11.88 25.90 9.88
C GLU A 361 -12.69 26.50 11.04
N LEU A 362 -12.96 25.71 12.08
CA LEU A 362 -13.77 26.08 13.26
C LEU A 362 -13.01 27.01 14.21
#